data_AF-A0A6G1SFQ2-F1
#
_entry.id   AF-A0A6G1SFQ2-F1
#
_cell.length_a   1.000
_cell.length_b   1.000
_cell.length_c   1.000
_cell.angle_alpha   90.00
_cell.angle_beta   90.00
_cell.angle_gamma   90.00
#
_symmetry.space_group_name_H-M   'P 1'
#
loop_
_entity.id
_entity.type
_entity.pdbx_description
1 polymer ?
#
loop_
_entity_poly.entity_id
_entity_poly.type
_entity_poly.pdbx_seq_one_letter_code
_entity_poly.pdbx_strand_id
1 'polypeptide(L)'
;ATISEMARNSVAEYMGFIKFITRASDHLLRWFGPYCSNDPTRIVFLAAREWDGMGDLERKPFIRSTSANSYVRYLLHSRYSGESSFDPNSSRQLGNNWKSMTREEKERLSSLDPTDSGIEFVIRKRDELHQAYDPKKLCLLEFVLKTKPKWPSSSRLWFFRHESQSFGSAEARQKWLTLNSEERAVYDRCAVLDRKRYNFEKNAWITNILTIDLDADNFTLDNFSIPEVKSRIESLGSFVEMSRDLPALIGLKRPRNPFSLFIEAYRYQIRDERPEFKFGQHLKECSEAWSRLSEEEKNFYKEESRRLKENRRDLLSKNSGLNDSRLTVPIDLFSTTKSSFGPCRPSHLYSRVVSPLQIWCKENKNKTTMKECKEQWRNMTDAEREPYVRKHQELKEACDRERAVIDKKYKNIKSLLKEATKLEDLKQKLRLIGCSSKVVKNLYD
;
A
#
# COMPACT_ATOMS: atom_id res chain seq x y z
N ALA A 1 -15.18 4.47 -15.92
CA ALA A 1 -14.76 3.10 -15.54
C ALA A 1 -13.58 2.64 -16.41
N THR A 2 -13.71 2.75 -17.73
CA THR A 2 -12.68 2.42 -18.74
C THR A 2 -11.34 3.13 -18.52
N ILE A 3 -11.36 4.43 -18.19
CA ILE A 3 -10.15 5.22 -17.88
C ILE A 3 -9.44 4.72 -16.59
N SER A 4 -10.20 4.23 -15.61
CA SER A 4 -9.66 3.70 -14.35
C SER A 4 -9.07 2.30 -14.49
N GLU A 5 -9.49 1.55 -15.51
CA GLU A 5 -8.95 0.23 -15.85
C GLU A 5 -7.70 0.36 -16.70
N MET A 6 -7.69 1.28 -17.68
CA MET A 6 -6.48 1.66 -18.42
C MET A 6 -5.39 2.17 -17.47
N ALA A 7 -5.72 3.08 -16.55
CA ALA A 7 -4.76 3.60 -15.57
C ALA A 7 -4.22 2.51 -14.61
N ARG A 8 -5.02 1.50 -14.27
CA ARG A 8 -4.57 0.38 -13.41
C ARG A 8 -3.64 -0.57 -14.15
N ASN A 9 -3.89 -0.83 -15.42
CA ASN A 9 -3.04 -1.67 -16.26
C ASN A 9 -1.70 -0.96 -16.52
N SER A 10 -1.72 0.32 -16.93
CA SER A 10 -0.49 1.11 -17.14
C SER A 10 0.38 1.23 -15.88
N VAL A 11 -0.22 1.31 -14.68
CA VAL A 11 0.53 1.35 -13.42
C VAL A 11 1.17 0.00 -13.07
N ALA A 12 0.54 -1.13 -13.39
CA ALA A 12 1.11 -2.46 -13.16
C ALA A 12 2.27 -2.75 -14.12
N GLU A 13 2.12 -2.35 -15.38
CA GLU A 13 3.12 -2.50 -16.45
C GLU A 13 4.37 -1.67 -16.18
N TYR A 14 4.19 -0.40 -15.77
CA TYR A 14 5.26 0.51 -15.40
C TYR A 14 6.03 0.05 -14.13
N MET A 15 5.36 -0.60 -13.17
CA MET A 15 6.05 -1.18 -12.00
C MET A 15 6.88 -2.43 -12.35
N GLY A 16 6.56 -3.13 -13.44
CA GLY A 16 7.42 -4.15 -14.04
C GLY A 16 8.69 -3.55 -14.63
N PHE A 17 8.54 -2.45 -15.37
CA PHE A 17 9.61 -1.69 -16.01
C PHE A 17 10.63 -1.09 -15.01
N ILE A 18 10.17 -0.50 -13.90
CA ILE A 18 11.07 0.04 -12.86
C ILE A 18 11.97 -1.06 -12.26
N LYS A 19 11.47 -2.30 -12.13
CA LYS A 19 12.26 -3.45 -11.65
C LYS A 19 13.28 -3.96 -12.69
N PHE A 20 13.05 -3.69 -13.96
CA PHE A 20 13.96 -4.02 -15.05
C PHE A 20 15.14 -3.03 -15.11
N ILE A 21 14.85 -1.72 -15.11
CA ILE A 21 15.89 -0.67 -15.10
C ILE A 21 16.80 -0.75 -13.86
N THR A 22 16.22 -0.93 -12.67
CA THR A 22 17.00 -1.00 -11.42
C THR A 22 17.94 -2.20 -11.33
N ARG A 23 17.84 -3.18 -12.24
CA ARG A 23 18.73 -4.34 -12.32
C ARG A 23 19.72 -4.31 -13.48
N ALA A 24 19.56 -3.38 -14.43
CA ALA A 24 20.24 -3.43 -15.73
C ALA A 24 21.13 -2.20 -16.03
N SER A 25 21.51 -1.39 -15.02
CA SER A 25 22.15 -0.08 -15.23
C SER A 25 23.42 -0.14 -16.09
N ASP A 26 24.35 -1.05 -15.81
CA ASP A 26 25.66 -1.04 -16.46
C ASP A 26 25.60 -1.61 -17.89
N HIS A 27 24.62 -2.46 -18.17
CA HIS A 27 24.41 -3.06 -19.49
C HIS A 27 23.54 -2.20 -20.41
N LEU A 28 22.53 -1.50 -19.86
CA LEU A 28 21.73 -0.51 -20.59
C LEU A 28 22.57 0.69 -21.04
N LEU A 29 23.48 1.15 -20.17
CA LEU A 29 24.45 2.19 -20.51
C LEU A 29 25.39 1.76 -21.64
N ARG A 30 25.86 0.50 -21.66
CA ARG A 30 26.65 -0.02 -22.79
C ARG A 30 25.87 -0.17 -24.10
N TRP A 31 24.59 -0.53 -24.03
CA TRP A 31 23.73 -0.77 -25.20
C TRP A 31 23.23 0.49 -25.88
N PHE A 32 22.68 1.41 -25.09
CA PHE A 32 22.06 2.62 -25.61
C PHE A 32 22.98 3.84 -25.52
N GLY A 33 24.08 3.73 -24.76
CA GLY A 33 25.06 4.80 -24.56
C GLY A 33 25.59 5.42 -25.86
N PRO A 34 26.14 4.63 -26.80
CA PRO A 34 26.65 5.18 -28.06
C PRO A 34 25.57 5.92 -28.89
N TYR A 35 24.32 5.45 -28.85
CA TYR A 35 23.19 6.02 -29.60
C TYR A 35 22.49 7.18 -28.90
N CYS A 36 22.65 7.27 -27.58
CA CYS A 36 22.04 8.29 -26.74
C CYS A 36 23.06 9.30 -26.21
N SER A 37 24.29 9.30 -26.74
CA SER A 37 25.41 10.09 -26.22
C SER A 37 25.66 9.90 -24.72
N ASN A 38 25.42 8.68 -24.22
CA ASN A 38 25.45 8.29 -22.81
C ASN A 38 24.47 9.07 -21.91
N ASP A 39 23.45 9.74 -22.49
CA ASP A 39 22.41 10.42 -21.73
C ASP A 39 21.51 9.38 -21.04
N PRO A 40 21.58 9.24 -19.70
CA PRO A 40 20.83 8.24 -18.95
C PRO A 40 19.32 8.36 -19.16
N THR A 41 18.83 9.58 -19.44
CA THR A 41 17.41 9.87 -19.62
C THR A 41 16.89 9.30 -20.93
N ARG A 42 17.64 9.47 -22.02
CA ARG A 42 17.32 8.91 -23.34
C ARG A 42 17.40 7.38 -23.36
N ILE A 43 18.38 6.83 -22.63
CA ILE A 43 18.58 5.39 -22.47
C ILE A 43 17.40 4.75 -21.72
N VAL A 44 16.97 5.38 -20.63
CA VAL A 44 15.79 4.97 -19.85
C VAL A 44 14.51 5.06 -20.68
N PHE A 45 14.39 6.08 -21.52
CA PHE A 45 13.21 6.30 -22.36
C PHE A 45 13.08 5.26 -23.49
N LEU A 46 14.20 4.92 -24.15
CA LEU A 46 14.24 3.85 -25.15
C LEU A 46 13.92 2.48 -24.54
N ALA A 47 14.49 2.17 -23.37
CA ALA A 47 14.22 0.93 -22.65
C ALA A 47 12.76 0.81 -22.16
N ALA A 48 12.10 1.94 -21.88
CA ALA A 48 10.71 2.01 -21.42
C ALA A 48 9.72 1.54 -22.45
N ARG A 49 9.81 2.05 -23.68
CA ARG A 49 8.75 1.74 -24.65
C ARG A 49 8.98 0.46 -25.47
N GLU A 50 10.18 -0.12 -25.39
CA GLU A 50 10.39 -1.54 -25.76
C GLU A 50 9.72 -2.51 -24.78
N TRP A 51 9.67 -2.16 -23.49
CA TRP A 51 8.98 -2.94 -22.46
C TRP A 51 7.44 -2.93 -22.64
N ASP A 52 6.89 -1.82 -23.13
CA ASP A 52 5.45 -1.66 -23.37
C ASP A 52 4.96 -2.40 -24.62
N GLY A 53 5.83 -2.66 -25.61
CA GLY A 53 5.51 -3.50 -26.78
C GLY A 53 5.49 -5.01 -26.51
N MET A 54 5.93 -5.44 -25.32
CA MET A 54 6.05 -6.84 -24.92
C MET A 54 4.84 -7.31 -24.10
N GLY A 55 4.24 -8.45 -24.45
CA GLY A 55 3.19 -9.10 -23.67
C GLY A 55 3.70 -9.69 -22.34
N ASP A 56 2.78 -9.93 -21.39
CA ASP A 56 3.11 -10.36 -20.01
C ASP A 56 3.90 -11.68 -19.90
N LEU A 57 3.87 -12.52 -20.94
CA LEU A 57 4.66 -13.74 -21.00
C LEU A 57 6.09 -13.51 -21.54
N GLU A 58 6.28 -12.48 -22.35
CA GLU A 58 7.57 -12.02 -22.90
C GLU A 58 8.40 -11.27 -21.85
N ARG A 59 7.73 -10.60 -20.90
CA ARG A 59 8.37 -9.87 -19.78
C ARG A 59 9.00 -10.79 -18.72
N LYS A 60 8.56 -12.06 -18.60
CA LYS A 60 8.99 -12.99 -17.53
C LYS A 60 10.44 -13.50 -17.65
N PRO A 61 10.96 -13.84 -18.85
CA PRO A 61 12.37 -14.18 -19.05
C PRO A 61 13.34 -13.00 -18.83
N PHE A 62 12.97 -11.79 -19.25
CA PHE A 62 13.72 -10.54 -19.06
C PHE A 62 14.05 -10.25 -17.59
N ILE A 63 13.13 -10.60 -16.69
CA ILE A 63 13.29 -10.41 -15.24
C ILE A 63 14.24 -11.46 -14.62
N ARG A 64 14.53 -12.57 -15.32
CA ARG A 64 15.17 -13.77 -14.74
C ARG A 64 16.58 -14.10 -15.26
N SER A 65 17.08 -13.53 -16.37
CA SER A 65 18.40 -13.93 -16.91
C SER A 65 19.43 -12.80 -16.91
N THR A 66 20.62 -13.08 -16.38
CA THR A 66 21.81 -12.19 -16.38
C THR A 66 22.61 -12.20 -17.69
N SER A 67 22.21 -12.97 -18.72
CA SER A 67 22.96 -13.18 -19.98
C SER A 67 22.40 -12.41 -21.19
N ALA A 68 21.88 -11.20 -20.97
CA ALA A 68 20.88 -10.53 -21.81
C ALA A 68 21.27 -10.15 -23.26
N ASN A 69 22.51 -10.35 -23.72
CA ASN A 69 22.92 -9.72 -24.99
C ASN A 69 22.34 -10.40 -26.25
N SER A 70 22.24 -11.72 -26.20
CA SER A 70 22.02 -12.55 -27.38
C SER A 70 20.58 -13.07 -27.48
N TYR A 71 19.93 -13.28 -26.34
CA TYR A 71 18.53 -13.69 -26.28
C TYR A 71 17.56 -12.57 -26.69
N VAL A 72 17.89 -11.31 -26.38
CA VAL A 72 17.04 -10.17 -26.77
C VAL A 72 17.10 -9.95 -28.28
N ARG A 73 18.29 -10.06 -28.88
CA ARG A 73 18.47 -10.01 -30.34
C ARG A 73 17.76 -11.17 -31.03
N TYR A 74 17.77 -12.37 -30.45
CA TYR A 74 16.98 -13.51 -30.91
C TYR A 74 15.48 -13.19 -30.93
N LEU A 75 14.93 -12.65 -29.84
CA LEU A 75 13.49 -12.34 -29.77
C LEU A 75 13.08 -11.26 -30.78
N LEU A 76 13.90 -10.22 -30.96
CA LEU A 76 13.63 -9.16 -31.93
C LEU A 76 13.78 -9.68 -33.37
N HIS A 77 14.86 -10.41 -33.68
CA HIS A 77 15.07 -11.01 -34.99
C HIS A 77 13.94 -12.00 -35.34
N SER A 78 13.56 -12.92 -34.45
CA SER A 78 12.48 -13.88 -34.69
C SER A 78 11.10 -13.22 -34.89
N ARG A 79 10.88 -12.03 -34.35
CA ARG A 79 9.61 -11.31 -34.47
C ARG A 79 9.53 -10.44 -35.73
N TYR A 80 10.67 -9.95 -36.23
CA TYR A 80 10.70 -8.93 -37.28
C TYR A 80 11.41 -9.36 -38.58
N SER A 81 12.14 -10.49 -38.61
CA SER A 81 12.78 -11.02 -39.83
C SER A 81 11.80 -11.58 -40.87
N GLY A 82 10.50 -11.66 -40.55
CA GLY A 82 9.47 -12.09 -41.51
C GLY A 82 9.45 -13.60 -41.83
N GLU A 83 10.36 -14.39 -41.27
CA GLU A 83 10.52 -15.81 -41.62
C GLU A 83 9.55 -16.77 -40.91
N SER A 84 8.67 -16.32 -40.00
CA SER A 84 7.62 -17.18 -39.45
C SER A 84 6.36 -16.42 -39.03
N SER A 85 5.19 -17.07 -39.14
CA SER A 85 3.95 -16.59 -38.55
C SER A 85 4.04 -16.62 -37.02
N PHE A 86 4.35 -15.47 -36.44
CA PHE A 86 4.51 -15.32 -35.00
C PHE A 86 3.19 -15.55 -34.25
N ASP A 87 3.11 -16.60 -33.42
CA ASP A 87 2.04 -16.79 -32.43
C ASP A 87 2.42 -16.08 -31.11
N PRO A 88 1.72 -15.01 -30.71
CA PRO A 88 1.99 -14.25 -29.49
C PRO A 88 1.86 -15.06 -28.19
N ASN A 89 1.28 -16.27 -28.21
CA ASN A 89 1.20 -17.14 -27.03
C ASN A 89 2.42 -18.08 -26.87
N SER A 90 3.34 -18.13 -27.83
CA SER A 90 4.46 -19.09 -27.90
C SER A 90 5.70 -18.74 -27.05
N SER A 91 5.62 -17.76 -26.15
CA SER A 91 6.75 -17.31 -25.28
C SER A 91 7.55 -18.43 -24.60
N ARG A 92 6.89 -19.53 -24.19
CA ARG A 92 7.55 -20.72 -23.64
C ARG A 92 8.36 -21.48 -24.68
N GLN A 93 7.85 -21.57 -25.89
CA GLN A 93 8.50 -22.21 -27.03
C GLN A 93 9.72 -21.42 -27.46
N LEU A 94 9.65 -20.09 -27.56
CA LEU A 94 10.81 -19.23 -27.85
C LEU A 94 11.91 -19.35 -26.79
N GLY A 95 11.52 -19.41 -25.51
CA GLY A 95 12.48 -19.65 -24.42
C GLY A 95 13.11 -21.05 -24.45
N ASN A 96 12.39 -22.06 -24.94
CA ASN A 96 12.91 -23.41 -25.11
C ASN A 96 13.81 -23.52 -26.34
N ASN A 97 13.42 -22.89 -27.46
CA ASN A 97 14.21 -22.81 -28.69
C ASN A 97 15.54 -22.11 -28.43
N TRP A 98 15.54 -21.00 -27.70
CA TRP A 98 16.78 -20.35 -27.28
C TRP A 98 17.66 -21.26 -26.41
N LYS A 99 17.06 -22.02 -25.49
CA LYS A 99 17.83 -22.95 -24.66
C LYS A 99 18.44 -24.09 -25.49
N SER A 100 17.74 -24.56 -26.52
CA SER A 100 18.23 -25.61 -27.43
C SER A 100 19.22 -25.12 -28.49
N MET A 101 19.32 -23.81 -28.75
CA MET A 101 20.31 -23.26 -29.67
C MET A 101 21.74 -23.52 -29.18
N THR A 102 22.61 -23.85 -30.13
CA THR A 102 24.04 -24.02 -29.92
C THR A 102 24.70 -22.70 -29.52
N ARG A 103 25.92 -22.79 -28.97
CA ARG A 103 26.68 -21.60 -28.58
C ARG A 103 27.03 -20.72 -29.79
N GLU A 104 27.36 -21.32 -30.93
CA GLU A 104 27.71 -20.63 -32.18
C GLU A 104 26.53 -19.83 -32.75
N GLU A 105 25.32 -20.39 -32.73
CA GLU A 105 24.13 -19.65 -33.20
C GLU A 105 23.79 -18.48 -32.28
N LYS A 106 23.98 -18.65 -30.96
CA LYS A 106 23.83 -17.56 -29.98
C LYS A 106 24.86 -16.46 -30.19
N GLU A 107 26.11 -16.82 -30.49
CA GLU A 107 27.17 -15.87 -30.84
C GLU A 107 26.88 -15.16 -32.17
N ARG A 108 26.40 -15.87 -33.20
CA ARG A 108 25.99 -15.27 -34.50
C ARG A 108 24.88 -14.23 -34.34
N LEU A 109 23.87 -14.51 -33.52
CA LEU A 109 22.81 -13.53 -33.20
C LEU A 109 23.33 -12.35 -32.36
N SER A 110 24.40 -12.57 -31.60
CA SER A 110 25.07 -11.49 -30.83
C SER A 110 25.92 -10.58 -31.71
N SER A 111 26.29 -11.01 -32.91
CA SER A 111 27.11 -10.24 -33.86
C SER A 111 26.30 -9.57 -34.97
N LEU A 112 24.98 -9.80 -35.06
CA LEU A 112 24.12 -9.11 -36.03
C LEU A 112 24.20 -7.59 -35.88
N ASP A 113 24.21 -6.88 -37.01
CA ASP A 113 24.15 -5.43 -37.03
C ASP A 113 22.80 -4.93 -36.46
N PRO A 114 22.77 -3.84 -35.69
CA PRO A 114 21.53 -3.25 -35.19
C PRO A 114 20.44 -3.05 -36.26
N THR A 115 20.84 -2.74 -37.50
CA THR A 115 19.94 -2.59 -38.66
C THR A 115 19.21 -3.90 -38.99
N ASP A 116 19.91 -5.03 -38.95
CA ASP A 116 19.37 -6.37 -39.21
C ASP A 116 18.61 -6.98 -38.02
N SER A 117 18.74 -6.39 -36.83
CA SER A 117 18.15 -6.91 -35.58
C SER A 117 16.74 -6.38 -35.28
N GLY A 118 16.16 -5.53 -36.14
CA GLY A 118 14.84 -4.92 -35.94
C GLY A 118 14.83 -3.71 -34.99
N ILE A 119 15.98 -3.30 -34.47
CA ILE A 119 16.15 -2.14 -33.58
C ILE A 119 15.82 -0.82 -34.31
N GLU A 120 16.11 -0.72 -35.61
CA GLU A 120 15.78 0.44 -36.45
C GLU A 120 14.26 0.68 -36.54
N PHE A 121 13.50 -0.41 -36.73
CA PHE A 121 12.04 -0.39 -36.83
C PHE A 121 11.40 0.12 -35.53
N VAL A 122 11.95 -0.35 -34.42
CA VAL A 122 11.67 0.13 -33.07
C VAL A 122 11.89 1.64 -32.99
N ILE A 123 13.09 2.14 -33.30
CA ILE A 123 13.42 3.57 -33.21
C ILE A 123 12.45 4.42 -34.04
N ARG A 124 12.12 4.00 -35.26
CA ARG A 124 11.14 4.71 -36.12
C ARG A 124 9.75 4.81 -35.47
N LYS A 125 9.26 3.73 -34.84
CA LYS A 125 8.00 3.74 -34.09
C LYS A 125 8.03 4.66 -32.85
N ARG A 126 9.21 5.06 -32.35
CA ARG A 126 9.36 6.08 -31.28
C ARG A 126 8.98 7.44 -31.77
N ASP A 127 9.57 7.80 -32.89
CA ASP A 127 9.46 9.15 -33.40
C ASP A 127 8.03 9.39 -33.90
N GLU A 128 7.37 8.35 -34.43
CA GLU A 128 5.94 8.35 -34.74
C GLU A 128 5.04 8.56 -33.50
N LEU A 129 5.32 7.90 -32.37
CA LEU A 129 4.49 8.06 -31.15
C LEU A 129 4.74 9.40 -30.45
N HIS A 130 5.97 9.91 -30.47
CA HIS A 130 6.27 11.26 -29.98
C HIS A 130 5.58 12.35 -30.81
N GLN A 131 5.37 12.11 -32.09
CA GLN A 131 4.57 12.98 -32.95
C GLN A 131 3.07 12.81 -32.70
N ALA A 132 2.61 11.64 -32.24
CA ALA A 132 1.19 11.32 -32.05
C ALA A 132 0.61 11.75 -30.69
N TYR A 133 1.42 11.93 -29.64
CA TYR A 133 0.95 12.28 -28.30
C TYR A 133 1.28 13.73 -27.91
N ASP A 134 0.30 14.42 -27.33
CA ASP A 134 0.44 15.78 -26.80
C ASP A 134 1.54 15.84 -25.72
N PRO A 135 2.60 16.67 -25.91
CA PRO A 135 3.67 16.89 -24.94
C PRO A 135 3.18 17.18 -23.51
N LYS A 136 2.01 17.81 -23.36
CA LYS A 136 1.40 18.08 -22.04
C LYS A 136 1.07 16.79 -21.27
N LYS A 137 0.55 15.77 -21.96
CA LYS A 137 0.18 14.47 -21.34
C LYS A 137 1.41 13.67 -20.91
N LEU A 138 2.49 13.76 -21.68
CA LEU A 138 3.77 13.12 -21.34
C LEU A 138 4.44 13.78 -20.13
N CYS A 139 4.43 15.11 -20.04
CA CYS A 139 4.97 15.84 -18.87
C CYS A 139 4.20 15.53 -17.59
N LEU A 140 2.87 15.42 -17.66
CA LEU A 140 2.04 15.05 -16.52
C LEU A 140 2.35 13.64 -16.03
N LEU A 141 2.49 12.68 -16.94
CA LEU A 141 2.87 11.31 -16.59
C LEU A 141 4.21 11.30 -15.86
N GLU A 142 5.20 12.05 -16.35
CA GLU A 142 6.51 12.16 -15.71
C GLU A 142 6.43 12.78 -14.31
N PHE A 143 5.65 13.85 -14.13
CA PHE A 143 5.42 14.47 -12.83
C PHE A 143 4.76 13.53 -11.83
N VAL A 144 3.70 12.82 -12.24
CA VAL A 144 2.99 11.81 -11.45
C VAL A 144 3.96 10.72 -10.98
N LEU A 145 4.86 10.29 -11.86
CA LEU A 145 5.83 9.24 -11.57
C LEU A 145 6.94 9.71 -10.62
N LYS A 146 7.47 10.93 -10.80
CA LYS A 146 8.50 11.50 -9.94
C LYS A 146 8.00 11.81 -8.52
N THR A 147 6.73 12.15 -8.36
CA THR A 147 6.13 12.51 -7.07
C THR A 147 5.56 11.32 -6.29
N LYS A 148 5.61 10.10 -6.84
CA LYS A 148 5.04 8.91 -6.21
C LYS A 148 5.77 8.55 -4.91
N PRO A 149 5.04 8.37 -3.79
CA PRO A 149 5.68 8.07 -2.51
C PRO A 149 6.39 6.71 -2.52
N LYS A 150 7.55 6.67 -1.86
CA LYS A 150 8.38 5.46 -1.73
C LYS A 150 7.68 4.45 -0.83
N TRP A 151 7.68 3.18 -1.24
CA TRP A 151 7.11 2.08 -0.45
C TRP A 151 7.71 2.04 0.96
N PRO A 152 6.90 1.68 1.98
CA PRO A 152 7.37 1.63 3.35
C PRO A 152 8.35 0.46 3.51
N SER A 153 9.38 0.70 4.30
CA SER A 153 10.42 -0.27 4.62
C SER A 153 9.90 -1.26 5.66
N SER A 154 10.23 -2.54 5.50
CA SER A 154 10.00 -3.53 6.55
C SER A 154 10.96 -3.31 7.72
N SER A 155 10.67 -3.93 8.88
CA SER A 155 11.54 -3.86 10.06
C SER A 155 12.96 -4.32 9.74
N ARG A 156 13.08 -5.37 8.91
CA ARG A 156 14.36 -5.89 8.42
C ARG A 156 15.09 -4.88 7.52
N LEU A 157 14.38 -4.16 6.66
CA LEU A 157 15.00 -3.12 5.82
C LEU A 157 15.42 -1.90 6.62
N TRP A 158 14.67 -1.53 7.67
CA TRP A 158 15.06 -0.49 8.62
C TRP A 158 16.35 -0.87 9.35
N PHE A 159 16.42 -2.08 9.88
CA PHE A 159 17.63 -2.63 10.46
C PHE A 159 18.78 -2.59 9.47
N PHE A 160 18.59 -3.09 8.24
CA PHE A 160 19.67 -3.08 7.26
C PHE A 160 20.13 -1.68 6.90
N ARG A 161 19.23 -0.71 6.72
CA ARG A 161 19.63 0.66 6.39
C ARG A 161 20.43 1.32 7.52
N HIS A 162 20.10 1.01 8.77
CA HIS A 162 20.77 1.55 9.95
C HIS A 162 22.12 0.87 10.17
N GLU A 163 22.14 -0.46 10.13
CA GLU A 163 23.31 -1.27 10.48
C GLU A 163 24.25 -1.52 9.30
N SER A 164 23.82 -1.33 8.03
CA SER A 164 24.70 -1.47 6.87
C SER A 164 25.81 -0.42 6.81
N GLN A 165 25.68 0.66 7.59
CA GLN A 165 26.75 1.64 7.75
C GLN A 165 27.87 1.10 8.65
N SER A 166 27.57 0.11 9.49
CA SER A 166 28.50 -0.46 10.48
C SER A 166 28.94 -1.89 10.15
N PHE A 167 28.17 -2.62 9.35
CA PHE A 167 28.40 -4.04 9.06
C PHE A 167 28.30 -4.35 7.58
N GLY A 168 29.06 -5.35 7.11
CA GLY A 168 28.89 -5.91 5.78
C GLY A 168 27.50 -6.53 5.59
N SER A 169 27.02 -6.62 4.34
CA SER A 169 25.66 -7.13 4.05
C SER A 169 25.40 -8.57 4.54
N ALA A 170 26.44 -9.38 4.69
CA ALA A 170 26.38 -10.73 5.23
C ALA A 170 26.29 -10.74 6.77
N GLU A 171 27.11 -9.93 7.44
CA GLU A 171 27.15 -9.80 8.91
C GLU A 171 25.84 -9.21 9.44
N ALA A 172 25.31 -8.18 8.77
CA ALA A 172 24.02 -7.62 9.11
C ALA A 172 22.91 -8.68 9.04
N ARG A 173 22.97 -9.63 8.08
CA ARG A 173 21.96 -10.71 7.99
C ARG A 173 22.04 -11.64 9.20
N GLN A 174 23.24 -12.00 9.64
CA GLN A 174 23.42 -12.84 10.83
C GLN A 174 22.96 -12.09 12.08
N LYS A 175 23.35 -10.82 12.24
CA LYS A 175 22.93 -9.99 13.36
C LYS A 175 21.41 -9.83 13.45
N TRP A 176 20.72 -9.66 12.32
CA TRP A 176 19.24 -9.62 12.30
C TRP A 176 18.61 -10.92 12.82
N LEU A 177 19.21 -12.07 12.55
CA LEU A 177 18.73 -13.37 13.03
C LEU A 177 18.97 -13.56 14.52
N THR A 178 20.05 -13.01 15.07
CA THR A 178 20.42 -13.11 16.48
C THR A 178 19.77 -12.04 17.37
N LEU A 179 19.14 -11.00 16.80
CA LEU A 179 18.44 -9.97 17.59
C LEU A 179 17.40 -10.60 18.51
N ASN A 180 17.41 -10.16 19.76
CA ASN A 180 16.38 -10.53 20.71
C ASN A 180 15.03 -9.85 20.38
N SER A 181 13.96 -10.25 21.06
CA SER A 181 12.62 -9.73 20.81
C SER A 181 12.48 -8.23 21.10
N GLU A 182 13.21 -7.70 22.08
CA GLU A 182 13.14 -6.30 22.48
C GLU A 182 13.83 -5.38 21.46
N GLU A 183 15.01 -5.77 20.99
CA GLU A 183 15.75 -5.09 19.94
C GLU A 183 14.95 -5.09 18.63
N ARG A 184 14.37 -6.25 18.26
CA ARG A 184 13.52 -6.35 17.07
C ARG A 184 12.27 -5.47 17.17
N ALA A 185 11.72 -5.31 18.37
CA ALA A 185 10.57 -4.45 18.60
C ALA A 185 10.85 -2.97 18.29
N VAL A 186 12.09 -2.50 18.40
CA VAL A 186 12.49 -1.14 17.99
C VAL A 186 12.26 -0.96 16.48
N TYR A 187 12.79 -1.86 15.66
CA TYR A 187 12.66 -1.80 14.21
C TYR A 187 11.23 -2.06 13.74
N ASP A 188 10.46 -2.89 14.47
CA ASP A 188 9.03 -3.08 14.21
C ASP A 188 8.24 -1.78 14.42
N ARG A 189 8.55 -1.01 15.48
CA ARG A 189 7.96 0.31 15.69
C ARG A 189 8.31 1.26 14.54
N CYS A 190 9.57 1.29 14.09
CA CYS A 190 9.99 2.08 12.93
C CYS A 190 9.21 1.70 11.65
N ALA A 191 9.07 0.41 11.36
CA ALA A 191 8.30 -0.06 10.20
C ALA A 191 6.80 0.25 10.28
N VAL A 192 6.22 0.29 11.49
CA VAL A 192 4.84 0.76 11.69
C VAL A 192 4.72 2.25 11.38
N LEU A 193 5.64 3.08 11.87
CA LEU A 193 5.65 4.52 11.58
C LEU A 193 5.86 4.80 10.09
N ASP A 194 6.77 4.06 9.43
CA ASP A 194 7.03 4.21 7.99
C ASP A 194 5.81 3.83 7.14
N ARG A 195 5.04 2.82 7.55
CA ARG A 195 3.74 2.50 6.93
C ARG A 195 2.71 3.61 7.10
N LYS A 196 2.68 4.26 8.26
CA LYS A 196 1.80 5.42 8.48
C LYS A 196 2.22 6.60 7.58
N ARG A 197 3.53 6.90 7.49
CA ARG A 197 4.08 7.91 6.57
C ARG A 197 3.65 7.63 5.13
N TYR A 198 3.91 6.43 4.63
CA TYR A 198 3.55 6.04 3.27
C TYR A 198 2.06 6.21 2.97
N ASN A 199 1.18 5.77 3.88
CA ASN A 199 -0.26 5.92 3.67
C ASN A 199 -0.68 7.39 3.62
N PHE A 200 -0.08 8.24 4.45
CA PHE A 200 -0.32 9.68 4.42
C PHE A 200 0.15 10.30 3.11
N GLU A 201 1.41 10.07 2.72
CA GLU A 201 1.99 10.59 1.46
C GLU A 201 1.21 10.07 0.24
N LYS A 202 0.81 8.79 0.25
CA LYS A 202 -0.01 8.19 -0.82
C LYS A 202 -1.34 8.89 -0.95
N ASN A 203 -2.02 9.17 0.16
CA ASN A 203 -3.30 9.88 0.13
C ASN A 203 -3.12 11.32 -0.36
N ALA A 204 -2.11 12.04 0.11
CA ALA A 204 -1.79 13.38 -0.37
C ALA A 204 -1.47 13.40 -1.87
N TRP A 205 -0.68 12.44 -2.34
CA TRP A 205 -0.35 12.28 -3.76
C TRP A 205 -1.58 11.98 -4.62
N ILE A 206 -2.46 11.07 -4.17
CA ILE A 206 -3.73 10.78 -4.84
C ILE A 206 -4.60 12.05 -4.89
N THR A 207 -4.75 12.76 -3.77
CA THR A 207 -5.54 13.99 -3.72
C THR A 207 -4.99 15.04 -4.68
N ASN A 208 -3.67 15.27 -4.67
CA ASN A 208 -3.03 16.22 -5.58
C ASN A 208 -3.27 15.86 -7.04
N ILE A 209 -3.18 14.59 -7.42
CA ILE A 209 -3.50 14.13 -8.78
C ILE A 209 -4.96 14.39 -9.13
N LEU A 210 -5.88 14.14 -8.20
CA LEU A 210 -7.31 14.35 -8.43
C LEU A 210 -7.71 15.83 -8.46
N THR A 211 -6.88 16.72 -7.91
CA THR A 211 -7.10 18.17 -7.92
C THR A 211 -6.42 18.89 -9.08
N ILE A 212 -5.60 18.20 -9.89
CA ILE A 212 -5.06 18.78 -11.13
C ILE A 212 -6.24 18.86 -12.09
N ASP A 213 -6.73 20.08 -12.31
CA ASP A 213 -7.71 20.39 -13.35
C ASP A 213 -7.01 20.31 -14.70
N LEU A 214 -7.35 19.29 -15.48
CA LEU A 214 -6.72 18.99 -16.77
C LEU A 214 -7.28 19.87 -17.90
N ASP A 215 -8.39 20.56 -17.65
CA ASP A 215 -9.11 21.34 -18.66
C ASP A 215 -8.83 22.86 -18.51
N ALA A 216 -7.97 23.26 -17.56
CA ALA A 216 -7.56 24.65 -17.43
C ALA A 216 -6.58 25.04 -18.55
N ASP A 217 -7.03 25.92 -19.45
CA ASP A 217 -6.29 26.37 -20.64
C ASP A 217 -4.90 26.98 -20.36
N ASN A 218 -4.62 27.37 -19.11
CA ASN A 218 -3.39 28.05 -18.68
C ASN A 218 -2.41 27.18 -17.85
N PHE A 219 -2.45 25.85 -17.99
CA PHE A 219 -1.43 25.00 -17.35
C PHE A 219 -0.07 25.15 -18.04
N THR A 220 0.84 25.96 -17.46
CA THR A 220 2.26 26.09 -17.84
C THR A 220 3.15 25.46 -16.76
N LEU A 221 4.30 24.90 -17.15
CA LEU A 221 5.26 24.27 -16.21
C LEU A 221 5.81 25.26 -15.16
N ASP A 222 5.83 26.56 -15.46
CA ASP A 222 6.22 27.62 -14.54
C ASP A 222 5.26 27.79 -13.36
N ASN A 223 4.05 27.22 -13.44
CA ASN A 223 3.10 27.19 -12.33
C ASN A 223 3.57 26.29 -11.15
N PHE A 224 4.67 25.55 -11.30
CA PHE A 224 5.32 24.85 -10.18
C PHE A 224 6.32 25.73 -9.41
N SER A 225 6.71 26.90 -9.97
CA SER A 225 7.46 27.94 -9.26
C SER A 225 6.55 28.89 -8.47
N ILE A 226 5.23 28.65 -8.47
CA ILE A 226 4.29 29.43 -7.66
C ILE A 226 4.69 29.29 -6.18
N PRO A 227 4.86 30.40 -5.45
CA PRO A 227 5.22 30.41 -4.03
C PRO A 227 4.37 29.49 -3.17
N GLU A 228 3.12 29.22 -3.54
CA GLU A 228 2.20 28.31 -2.84
C GLU A 228 2.57 26.83 -2.95
N VAL A 229 3.07 26.38 -4.12
CA VAL A 229 3.54 25.00 -4.30
C VAL A 229 4.86 24.80 -3.57
N LYS A 230 5.77 25.77 -3.69
CA LYS A 230 7.04 25.78 -2.97
C LYS A 230 6.82 25.85 -1.45
N SER A 231 5.91 26.70 -0.98
CA SER A 231 5.48 26.79 0.42
C SER A 231 4.82 25.50 0.92
N ARG A 232 4.04 24.80 0.09
CA ARG A 232 3.49 23.48 0.44
C ARG A 232 4.56 22.39 0.51
N ILE A 233 5.56 22.41 -0.37
CA ILE A 233 6.71 21.49 -0.34
C ILE A 233 7.60 21.78 0.87
N GLU A 234 7.86 23.04 1.19
CA GLU A 234 8.60 23.47 2.39
C GLU A 234 7.82 23.13 3.66
N SER A 235 6.48 23.27 3.65
CA SER A 235 5.61 22.80 4.74
C SER A 235 5.64 21.27 4.92
N LEU A 236 5.78 20.51 3.83
CA LEU A 236 5.97 19.06 3.88
C LEU A 236 7.38 18.68 4.36
N GLY A 237 8.41 19.45 3.98
CA GLY A 237 9.78 19.32 4.50
C GLY A 237 9.84 19.57 6.01
N SER A 238 9.20 20.64 6.47
CA SER A 238 9.00 20.95 7.89
C SER A 238 8.21 19.85 8.62
N PHE A 239 7.23 19.22 7.97
CA PHE A 239 6.52 18.07 8.54
C PHE A 239 7.39 16.80 8.64
N VAL A 240 8.32 16.58 7.70
CA VAL A 240 9.29 15.48 7.78
C VAL A 240 10.32 15.73 8.88
N GLU A 241 10.75 16.97 9.08
CA GLU A 241 11.59 17.34 10.24
C GLU A 241 10.83 17.19 11.56
N MET A 242 9.58 17.66 11.63
CA MET A 242 8.66 17.45 12.75
C MET A 242 8.39 15.95 13.01
N SER A 243 8.44 15.10 11.97
CA SER A 243 8.29 13.65 12.10
C SER A 243 9.48 12.97 12.79
N ARG A 244 10.67 13.60 12.79
CA ARG A 244 11.86 13.14 13.53
C ARG A 244 11.74 13.38 15.02
N ASP A 245 11.06 14.46 15.43
CA ASP A 245 10.79 14.79 16.85
C ASP A 245 9.46 14.22 17.36
N LEU A 246 8.64 13.71 16.44
CA LEU A 246 7.36 13.05 16.73
C LEU A 246 7.45 11.89 17.73
N PRO A 247 8.53 11.09 17.84
CA PRO A 247 8.68 10.10 18.91
C PRO A 247 8.71 10.73 20.32
N ALA A 248 9.29 11.92 20.48
CA ALA A 248 9.31 12.64 21.75
C ALA A 248 7.91 13.23 22.07
N LEU A 249 7.22 13.74 21.05
CA LEU A 249 5.86 14.29 21.19
C LEU A 249 4.77 13.22 21.36
N ILE A 250 4.88 12.09 20.66
CA ILE A 250 4.02 10.89 20.83
C ILE A 250 4.37 10.17 22.15
N GLY A 251 5.60 10.31 22.63
CA GLY A 251 6.07 9.81 23.92
C GLY A 251 5.43 10.48 25.13
N LEU A 252 4.84 11.68 24.98
CA LEU A 252 4.01 12.34 25.98
C LEU A 252 2.66 11.63 26.09
N LYS A 253 2.67 10.47 26.78
CA LYS A 253 1.47 9.70 27.15
C LYS A 253 0.42 10.64 27.75
N ARG A 254 -0.86 10.38 27.44
CA ARG A 254 -1.97 11.10 28.07
C ARG A 254 -1.86 10.97 29.59
N PRO A 255 -2.06 12.06 30.35
CA PRO A 255 -1.95 12.01 31.80
C PRO A 255 -3.06 11.08 32.31
N ARG A 256 -2.71 10.22 33.26
CA ARG A 256 -3.63 9.21 33.78
C ARG A 256 -4.76 9.91 34.55
N ASN A 257 -5.98 9.42 34.39
CA ASN A 257 -7.11 9.89 35.18
C ASN A 257 -7.00 9.38 36.64
N PRO A 258 -7.71 9.99 37.62
CA PRO A 258 -7.60 9.61 39.03
C PRO A 258 -7.84 8.11 39.26
N PHE A 259 -8.88 7.55 38.62
CA PHE A 259 -9.20 6.13 38.71
C PHE A 259 -8.11 5.21 38.12
N SER A 260 -7.41 5.64 37.08
CA SER A 260 -6.31 4.88 36.47
C SER A 260 -5.07 4.87 37.35
N LEU A 261 -4.81 5.97 38.08
CA LEU A 261 -3.77 6.02 39.10
C LEU A 261 -4.11 5.08 40.26
N PHE A 262 -5.37 5.07 40.69
CA PHE A 262 -5.85 4.13 41.69
C PHE A 262 -5.71 2.68 41.22
N ILE A 263 -6.17 2.33 40.01
CA ILE A 263 -6.00 0.98 39.46
C ILE A 263 -4.52 0.59 39.43
N GLU A 264 -3.61 1.50 39.05
CA GLU A 264 -2.18 1.18 39.02
C GLU A 264 -1.63 0.85 40.41
N ALA A 265 -2.01 1.61 41.43
CA ALA A 265 -1.60 1.33 42.82
C ALA A 265 -2.24 0.05 43.37
N TYR A 266 -3.55 -0.10 43.16
CA TYR A 266 -4.36 -1.16 43.77
C TYR A 266 -4.19 -2.51 43.06
N ARG A 267 -3.93 -2.52 41.75
CA ARG A 267 -3.77 -3.76 40.97
C ARG A 267 -2.61 -4.62 41.46
N TYR A 268 -1.54 -4.04 42.00
CA TYR A 268 -0.44 -4.83 42.56
C TYR A 268 -0.89 -5.62 43.79
N GLN A 269 -1.68 -5.00 44.66
CA GLN A 269 -2.23 -5.66 45.85
C GLN A 269 -3.18 -6.81 45.48
N ILE A 270 -4.17 -6.56 44.60
CA ILE A 270 -5.11 -7.64 44.21
C ILE A 270 -4.42 -8.77 43.44
N ARG A 271 -3.41 -8.46 42.61
CA ARG A 271 -2.71 -9.51 41.85
C ARG A 271 -1.95 -10.47 42.78
N ASP A 272 -1.42 -9.96 43.88
CA ASP A 272 -0.68 -10.77 44.84
C ASP A 272 -1.64 -11.53 45.78
N GLU A 273 -2.78 -10.94 46.15
CA GLU A 273 -3.83 -11.61 46.93
C GLU A 273 -4.60 -12.69 46.13
N ARG A 274 -4.87 -12.43 44.85
CA ARG A 274 -5.69 -13.27 43.97
C ARG A 274 -5.12 -13.38 42.55
N PRO A 275 -4.02 -14.12 42.37
CA PRO A 275 -3.39 -14.29 41.05
C PRO A 275 -4.27 -15.05 40.04
N GLU A 276 -5.31 -15.75 40.49
CA GLU A 276 -6.24 -16.51 39.66
C GLU A 276 -7.27 -15.65 38.92
N PHE A 277 -7.44 -14.38 39.30
CA PHE A 277 -8.42 -13.49 38.69
C PHE A 277 -8.01 -13.04 37.29
N LYS A 278 -8.97 -13.03 36.37
CA LYS A 278 -8.76 -12.45 35.03
C LYS A 278 -8.77 -10.93 35.12
N PHE A 279 -8.13 -10.25 34.17
CA PHE A 279 -8.08 -8.78 34.11
C PHE A 279 -9.46 -8.09 34.25
N GLY A 280 -10.51 -8.66 33.65
CA GLY A 280 -11.87 -8.12 33.78
C GLY A 280 -12.45 -8.22 35.19
N GLN A 281 -12.12 -9.27 35.94
CA GLN A 281 -12.54 -9.42 37.33
C GLN A 281 -11.77 -8.46 38.24
N HIS A 282 -10.45 -8.33 38.05
CA HIS A 282 -9.65 -7.32 38.75
C HIS A 282 -10.20 -5.90 38.53
N LEU A 283 -10.56 -5.55 37.30
CA LEU A 283 -11.09 -4.22 37.00
C LEU A 283 -12.43 -3.96 37.69
N LYS A 284 -13.28 -4.98 37.81
CA LYS A 284 -14.55 -4.89 38.55
C LYS A 284 -14.30 -4.64 40.03
N GLU A 285 -13.39 -5.39 40.65
CA GLU A 285 -13.04 -5.23 42.06
C GLU A 285 -12.38 -3.88 42.35
N CYS A 286 -11.50 -3.39 41.46
CA CYS A 286 -10.99 -2.02 41.53
C CYS A 286 -12.12 -0.97 41.46
N SER A 287 -13.15 -1.17 40.63
CA SER A 287 -14.26 -0.23 40.51
C SER A 287 -15.14 -0.20 41.77
N GLU A 288 -15.32 -1.35 42.43
CA GLU A 288 -16.03 -1.45 43.70
C GLU A 288 -15.22 -0.81 44.83
N ALA A 289 -13.92 -1.11 44.90
CA ALA A 289 -13.00 -0.50 45.87
C ALA A 289 -12.95 1.03 45.72
N TRP A 290 -12.84 1.54 44.49
CA TRP A 290 -12.89 2.98 44.22
C TRP A 290 -14.19 3.63 44.70
N SER A 291 -15.33 2.94 44.57
CA SER A 291 -16.61 3.46 45.05
C SER A 291 -16.66 3.58 46.58
N ARG A 292 -15.99 2.66 47.29
CA ARG A 292 -15.92 2.62 48.77
C ARG A 292 -14.92 3.60 49.38
N LEU A 293 -13.94 4.09 48.61
CA LEU A 293 -12.98 5.09 49.10
C LEU A 293 -13.69 6.36 49.57
N SER A 294 -13.13 6.96 50.63
CA SER A 294 -13.60 8.26 51.12
C SER A 294 -13.29 9.37 50.11
N GLU A 295 -13.92 10.54 50.28
CA GLU A 295 -13.70 11.66 49.38
C GLU A 295 -12.28 12.23 49.55
N GLU A 296 -11.71 12.15 50.75
CA GLU A 296 -10.33 12.53 51.07
C GLU A 296 -9.32 11.66 50.30
N GLU A 297 -9.51 10.34 50.29
CA GLU A 297 -8.67 9.40 49.55
C GLU A 297 -8.81 9.61 48.04
N LYS A 298 -10.03 9.81 47.55
CA LYS A 298 -10.27 10.16 46.14
C LYS A 298 -9.60 11.48 45.77
N ASN A 299 -9.59 12.46 46.68
CA ASN A 299 -8.96 13.76 46.45
C ASN A 299 -7.45 13.66 46.27
N PHE A 300 -6.76 12.74 46.96
CA PHE A 300 -5.35 12.46 46.72
C PHE A 300 -5.07 12.09 45.24
N TYR A 301 -5.84 11.15 44.68
CA TYR A 301 -5.68 10.76 43.27
C TYR A 301 -6.13 11.85 42.28
N LYS A 302 -7.11 12.69 42.66
CA LYS A 302 -7.51 13.85 41.87
C LYS A 302 -6.41 14.90 41.80
N GLU A 303 -5.73 15.15 42.91
CA GLU A 303 -4.59 16.07 42.98
C GLU A 303 -3.42 15.57 42.13
N GLU A 304 -3.06 14.29 42.28
CA GLU A 304 -1.97 13.70 41.52
C GLU A 304 -2.27 13.68 40.00
N SER A 305 -3.51 13.38 39.62
CA SER A 305 -3.95 13.49 38.22
C SER A 305 -3.88 14.94 37.71
N ARG A 306 -4.17 15.93 38.56
CA ARG A 306 -4.05 17.35 38.22
C ARG A 306 -2.60 17.75 38.02
N ARG A 307 -1.71 17.34 38.92
CA ARG A 307 -0.25 17.55 38.82
C ARG A 307 0.32 16.96 37.53
N LEU A 308 -0.10 15.74 37.15
CA LEU A 308 0.32 15.12 35.89
C LEU A 308 -0.20 15.86 34.65
N LYS A 309 -1.42 16.41 34.71
CA LYS A 309 -1.98 17.24 33.61
C LYS A 309 -1.21 18.54 33.47
N GLU A 310 -0.85 19.19 34.58
CA GLU A 310 -0.10 20.44 34.61
C GLU A 310 1.34 20.24 34.12
N ASN A 311 2.06 19.25 34.64
CA ASN A 311 3.41 18.91 34.15
C ASN A 311 3.40 18.61 32.64
N ARG A 312 2.36 17.92 32.13
CA ARG A 312 2.21 17.71 30.69
C ARG A 312 1.96 19.03 29.94
N ARG A 313 1.13 19.92 30.48
CA ARG A 313 0.88 21.24 29.90
C ARG A 313 2.16 22.05 29.84
N ASP A 314 2.98 22.02 30.89
CA ASP A 314 4.28 22.71 30.95
C ASP A 314 5.30 22.13 29.96
N LEU A 315 5.31 20.81 29.80
CA LEU A 315 6.15 20.17 28.77
C LEU A 315 5.68 20.53 27.35
N LEU A 316 4.36 20.67 27.14
CA LEU A 316 3.82 21.13 25.85
C LEU A 316 4.10 22.62 25.61
N SER A 317 4.00 23.47 26.63
CA SER A 317 4.26 24.91 26.52
C SER A 317 5.75 25.20 26.27
N LYS A 318 6.66 24.44 26.89
CA LYS A 318 8.10 24.52 26.59
C LYS A 318 8.45 24.08 25.15
N ASN A 319 7.57 23.30 24.53
CA ASN A 319 7.72 22.81 23.15
C ASN A 319 6.87 23.61 22.13
N SER A 320 6.34 24.78 22.50
CA SER A 320 5.29 25.50 21.76
C SER A 320 5.72 26.22 20.47
N GLY A 321 6.68 25.67 19.73
CA GLY A 321 6.74 25.88 18.28
C GLY A 321 5.65 25.10 17.51
N LEU A 322 4.88 24.25 18.21
CA LEU A 322 3.95 23.30 17.61
C LEU A 322 2.51 23.62 18.05
N ASN A 323 1.72 24.15 17.12
CA ASN A 323 0.30 24.42 17.32
C ASN A 323 -0.49 23.15 17.69
N ASP A 324 -1.21 23.21 18.82
CA ASP A 324 -1.97 22.15 19.49
C ASP A 324 -3.17 21.59 18.68
N SER A 325 -3.55 22.27 17.58
CA SER A 325 -4.76 21.95 16.81
C SER A 325 -4.62 20.81 15.78
N ARG A 326 -3.42 20.22 15.58
CA ARG A 326 -3.19 19.22 14.51
C ARG A 326 -2.94 17.77 14.97
N LEU A 327 -2.88 17.50 16.28
CA LEU A 327 -2.44 16.18 16.80
C LEU A 327 -3.55 15.19 17.15
N THR A 328 -4.83 15.57 17.04
CA THR A 328 -5.93 14.62 17.14
C THR A 328 -6.22 14.01 15.77
N VAL A 329 -5.42 13.03 15.36
CA VAL A 329 -5.84 12.11 14.30
C VAL A 329 -7.01 11.29 14.85
N PRO A 330 -8.21 11.29 14.24
CA PRO A 330 -9.33 10.50 14.72
C PRO A 330 -9.01 9.01 14.54
N ILE A 331 -8.50 8.36 15.59
CA ILE A 331 -8.25 6.92 15.64
C ILE A 331 -9.58 6.15 15.52
N ASP A 332 -10.70 6.77 15.88
CA ASP A 332 -12.03 6.16 15.89
C ASP A 332 -12.67 5.92 14.52
N LEU A 333 -12.09 6.45 13.43
CA LEU A 333 -12.56 6.10 12.08
C LEU A 333 -12.22 4.65 11.68
N PHE A 334 -11.25 4.01 12.36
CA PHE A 334 -10.79 2.67 12.01
C PHE A 334 -11.29 1.57 12.95
N SER A 335 -11.56 1.90 14.23
CA SER A 335 -12.01 0.93 15.25
C SER A 335 -13.48 0.51 15.05
N THR A 336 -14.33 1.38 14.49
CA THR A 336 -15.75 1.11 14.22
C THR A 336 -15.99 0.04 13.15
N THR A 337 -14.99 -0.29 12.32
CA THR A 337 -15.12 -1.32 11.27
C THR A 337 -15.08 -2.76 11.80
N LYS A 338 -14.74 -2.97 13.08
CA LYS A 338 -14.79 -4.26 13.77
C LYS A 338 -15.98 -4.39 14.74
N SER A 339 -17.05 -3.62 14.54
CA SER A 339 -18.31 -3.92 15.21
C SER A 339 -18.75 -5.34 14.83
N SER A 340 -18.92 -6.22 15.83
CA SER A 340 -19.45 -7.57 15.67
C SER A 340 -20.86 -7.60 15.06
N PHE A 341 -21.53 -6.44 15.02
CA PHE A 341 -22.88 -6.26 14.50
C PHE A 341 -22.92 -5.43 13.20
N GLY A 342 -21.79 -4.91 12.72
CA GLY A 342 -21.72 -4.22 11.43
C GLY A 342 -21.70 -5.23 10.28
N PRO A 343 -22.41 -4.96 9.15
CA PRO A 343 -22.31 -5.82 7.98
C PRO A 343 -20.84 -5.85 7.52
N CYS A 344 -20.27 -7.06 7.45
CA CYS A 344 -18.92 -7.25 6.91
C CYS A 344 -18.85 -6.61 5.52
N ARG A 345 -17.74 -5.91 5.21
CA ARG A 345 -17.55 -5.41 3.84
C ARG A 345 -17.65 -6.59 2.87
N PRO A 346 -18.28 -6.42 1.69
CA PRO A 346 -18.41 -7.48 0.68
C PRO A 346 -17.11 -8.25 0.39
N SER A 347 -15.96 -7.56 0.44
CA SER A 347 -14.63 -8.17 0.26
C SER A 347 -14.26 -9.21 1.32
N HIS A 348 -14.79 -9.11 2.54
CA HIS A 348 -14.51 -10.06 3.63
C HIS A 348 -15.35 -11.32 3.54
N LEU A 349 -16.45 -11.35 2.78
CA LEU A 349 -17.25 -12.56 2.59
C LEU A 349 -16.48 -13.64 1.83
N TYR A 350 -15.70 -13.29 0.80
CA TYR A 350 -14.83 -14.27 0.11
C TYR A 350 -13.72 -14.82 1.00
N SER A 351 -13.26 -14.06 2.00
CA SER A 351 -12.29 -14.60 2.97
C SER A 351 -12.89 -15.69 3.88
N ARG A 352 -14.23 -15.81 3.91
CA ARG A 352 -14.96 -16.91 4.57
C ARG A 352 -15.19 -18.11 3.65
N VAL A 353 -15.07 -17.95 2.34
CA VAL A 353 -15.16 -19.05 1.39
C VAL A 353 -13.85 -19.84 1.46
N VAL A 354 -13.89 -20.89 2.26
CA VAL A 354 -12.77 -21.79 2.51
C VAL A 354 -12.51 -22.63 1.26
N SER A 355 -11.25 -22.82 0.86
CA SER A 355 -10.94 -23.63 -0.34
C SER A 355 -11.32 -25.10 -0.15
N PRO A 356 -11.57 -25.88 -1.23
CA PRO A 356 -11.90 -27.31 -1.11
C PRO A 356 -10.89 -28.08 -0.24
N LEU A 357 -9.59 -27.80 -0.44
CA LEU A 357 -8.50 -28.34 0.38
C LEU A 357 -8.69 -28.01 1.87
N GLN A 358 -9.00 -26.76 2.21
CA GLN A 358 -9.15 -26.36 3.61
C GLN A 358 -10.43 -26.92 4.25
N ILE A 359 -11.49 -27.19 3.48
CA ILE A 359 -12.69 -27.91 3.94
C ILE A 359 -12.29 -29.36 4.28
N TRP A 360 -11.61 -30.03 3.35
CA TRP A 360 -11.09 -31.38 3.56
C TRP A 360 -10.15 -31.46 4.77
N CYS A 361 -9.21 -30.52 4.93
CA CYS A 361 -8.31 -30.46 6.09
C CYS A 361 -9.06 -30.31 7.42
N LYS A 362 -10.18 -29.59 7.42
CA LYS A 362 -10.97 -29.35 8.64
C LYS A 362 -11.76 -30.59 9.07
N GLU A 363 -12.17 -31.42 8.12
CA GLU A 363 -12.95 -32.64 8.35
C GLU A 363 -12.03 -33.82 8.70
N ASN A 364 -10.84 -33.87 8.11
CA ASN A 364 -9.84 -34.91 8.33
C ASN A 364 -8.82 -34.54 9.43
N LYS A 365 -9.26 -33.83 10.48
CA LYS A 365 -8.42 -33.17 11.52
C LYS A 365 -7.57 -34.10 12.40
N ASN A 366 -7.39 -35.36 12.04
CA ASN A 366 -6.51 -36.28 12.74
C ASN A 366 -5.05 -36.02 12.35
N LYS A 367 -4.49 -34.93 12.91
CA LYS A 367 -3.05 -34.67 13.18
C LYS A 367 -2.06 -34.56 12.00
N THR A 368 -2.50 -34.32 10.76
CA THR A 368 -1.55 -34.01 9.68
C THR A 368 -1.22 -32.51 9.59
N THR A 369 0.05 -32.22 9.35
CA THR A 369 0.54 -30.88 9.03
C THR A 369 -0.09 -30.38 7.73
N MET A 370 -0.21 -29.05 7.55
CA MET A 370 -0.72 -28.46 6.30
C MET A 370 0.05 -28.93 5.04
N LYS A 371 1.30 -29.38 5.21
CA LYS A 371 2.12 -29.95 4.13
C LYS A 371 1.62 -31.35 3.73
N GLU A 372 1.36 -32.22 4.70
CA GLU A 372 0.81 -33.56 4.47
C GLU A 372 -0.61 -33.49 3.90
N CYS A 373 -1.42 -32.55 4.41
CA CYS A 373 -2.74 -32.30 3.84
C CYS A 373 -2.70 -31.97 2.35
N LYS A 374 -1.75 -31.13 1.92
CA LYS A 374 -1.58 -30.77 0.51
C LYS A 374 -1.15 -31.97 -0.34
N GLU A 375 -0.31 -32.83 0.20
CA GLU A 375 0.19 -34.00 -0.51
C GLU A 375 -0.90 -35.08 -0.65
N GLN A 376 -1.65 -35.35 0.43
CA GLN A 376 -2.82 -36.23 0.38
C GLN A 376 -3.87 -35.71 -0.60
N TRP A 377 -4.16 -34.40 -0.58
CA TRP A 377 -5.07 -33.78 -1.55
C TRP A 377 -4.60 -33.94 -3.00
N ARG A 378 -3.30 -33.85 -3.28
CA ARG A 378 -2.74 -34.06 -4.63
C ARG A 378 -2.89 -35.50 -5.12
N ASN A 379 -2.85 -36.47 -4.21
CA ASN A 379 -2.96 -37.88 -4.52
C ASN A 379 -4.41 -38.39 -4.59
N MET A 380 -5.38 -37.62 -4.09
CA MET A 380 -6.81 -37.95 -4.24
C MET A 380 -7.24 -37.91 -5.71
N THR A 381 -8.10 -38.85 -6.07
CA THR A 381 -8.82 -38.86 -7.35
C THR A 381 -9.86 -37.74 -7.39
N ASP A 382 -10.28 -37.35 -8.60
CA ASP A 382 -11.29 -36.30 -8.73
C ASP A 382 -12.66 -36.72 -8.15
N ALA A 383 -12.99 -38.02 -8.19
CA ALA A 383 -14.18 -38.57 -7.54
C ALA A 383 -14.16 -38.37 -6.01
N GLU A 384 -12.99 -38.49 -5.38
CA GLU A 384 -12.84 -38.26 -3.94
C GLU A 384 -12.84 -36.76 -3.58
N ARG A 385 -12.42 -35.89 -4.50
CA ARG A 385 -12.43 -34.43 -4.32
C ARG A 385 -13.81 -33.81 -4.51
N GLU A 386 -14.64 -34.42 -5.35
CA GLU A 386 -15.98 -33.95 -5.72
C GLU A 386 -16.86 -33.47 -4.55
N PRO A 387 -17.01 -34.19 -3.42
CA PRO A 387 -17.84 -33.71 -2.31
C PRO A 387 -17.34 -32.39 -1.71
N TYR A 388 -16.02 -32.19 -1.66
CA TYR A 388 -15.42 -30.96 -1.10
C TYR A 388 -15.51 -29.80 -2.09
N VAL A 389 -15.44 -30.07 -3.39
CA VAL A 389 -15.67 -29.09 -4.45
C VAL A 389 -17.13 -28.63 -4.43
N ARG A 390 -18.09 -29.56 -4.30
CA ARG A 390 -19.52 -29.23 -4.15
C ARG A 390 -19.77 -28.37 -2.92
N LYS A 391 -19.23 -28.75 -1.76
CA LYS A 391 -19.36 -27.99 -0.52
C LYS A 391 -18.73 -26.60 -0.61
N HIS A 392 -17.59 -26.46 -1.30
CA HIS A 392 -17.00 -25.16 -1.58
C HIS A 392 -17.92 -24.29 -2.46
N GLN A 393 -18.52 -24.88 -3.48
CA GLN A 393 -19.45 -24.19 -4.38
C GLN A 393 -20.72 -23.73 -3.63
N GLU A 394 -21.29 -24.57 -2.76
CA GLU A 394 -22.42 -24.19 -1.89
C GLU A 394 -22.08 -23.02 -0.96
N LEU A 395 -20.89 -23.03 -0.34
CA LEU A 395 -20.42 -21.94 0.51
C LEU A 395 -20.20 -20.65 -0.29
N LYS A 396 -19.66 -20.77 -1.50
CA LYS A 396 -19.45 -19.65 -2.42
C LYS A 396 -20.79 -19.01 -2.80
N GLU A 397 -21.77 -19.81 -3.20
CA GLU A 397 -23.11 -19.34 -3.53
C GLU A 397 -23.84 -18.72 -2.34
N ALA A 398 -23.68 -19.28 -1.14
CA ALA A 398 -24.21 -18.68 0.09
C ALA A 398 -23.60 -17.29 0.35
N CYS A 399 -22.28 -17.15 0.21
CA CYS A 399 -21.59 -15.87 0.32
C CYS A 399 -22.02 -14.87 -0.77
N ASP A 400 -22.24 -15.33 -2.00
CA ASP A 400 -22.74 -14.49 -3.09
C ASP A 400 -24.17 -14.00 -2.84
N ARG A 401 -25.04 -14.84 -2.26
CA ARG A 401 -26.39 -14.44 -1.80
C ARG A 401 -26.34 -13.38 -0.71
N GLU A 402 -25.52 -13.59 0.32
CA GLU A 402 -25.32 -12.60 1.39
C GLU A 402 -24.80 -11.27 0.84
N ARG A 403 -23.85 -11.33 -0.09
CA ARG A 403 -23.30 -10.16 -0.75
C ARG A 403 -24.37 -9.39 -1.53
N ALA A 404 -25.23 -10.07 -2.28
CA ALA A 404 -26.33 -9.42 -3.01
C ALA A 404 -27.28 -8.66 -2.07
N VAL A 405 -27.58 -9.22 -0.90
CA VAL A 405 -28.41 -8.55 0.13
C VAL A 405 -27.70 -7.30 0.67
N ILE A 406 -26.41 -7.40 0.99
CA ILE A 406 -25.61 -6.26 1.47
C ILE A 406 -25.50 -5.17 0.39
N ASP A 407 -25.25 -5.54 -0.86
CA ASP A 407 -25.15 -4.60 -1.98
C ASP A 407 -26.48 -3.88 -2.23
N LYS A 408 -27.63 -4.58 -2.07
CA LYS A 408 -28.96 -3.95 -2.11
C LYS A 408 -29.13 -2.93 -0.97
N LYS A 409 -28.76 -3.29 0.27
CA LYS A 409 -28.80 -2.36 1.42
C LYS A 409 -27.90 -1.16 1.19
N TYR A 410 -26.70 -1.36 0.65
CA TYR A 410 -25.75 -0.29 0.37
C TYR A 410 -26.25 0.65 -0.74
N LYS A 411 -26.86 0.12 -1.80
CA LYS A 411 -27.53 0.92 -2.83
C LYS A 411 -28.64 1.78 -2.22
N ASN A 412 -29.46 1.22 -1.34
CA ASN A 412 -30.52 1.97 -0.65
C ASN A 412 -29.95 3.10 0.20
N ILE A 413 -28.96 2.82 1.05
CA ILE A 413 -28.27 3.83 1.88
C ILE A 413 -27.67 4.93 1.00
N LYS A 414 -27.05 4.58 -0.13
CA LYS A 414 -26.48 5.56 -1.05
C LYS A 414 -27.55 6.44 -1.70
N SER A 415 -28.73 5.90 -2.00
CA SER A 415 -29.88 6.68 -2.49
C SER A 415 -30.36 7.66 -1.43
N LEU A 416 -30.56 7.19 -0.20
CA LEU A 416 -30.97 8.03 0.93
C LEU A 416 -29.96 9.15 1.22
N LEU A 417 -28.66 8.86 1.14
CA LEU A 417 -27.62 9.88 1.29
C LEU A 417 -27.69 10.93 0.17
N LYS A 418 -27.96 10.52 -1.07
CA LYS A 418 -28.14 11.45 -2.19
C LYS A 418 -29.36 12.35 -1.98
N GLU A 419 -30.46 11.80 -1.47
CA GLU A 419 -31.66 12.57 -1.12
C GLU A 419 -31.38 13.55 0.03
N ALA A 420 -30.69 13.09 1.08
CA ALA A 420 -30.28 13.96 2.19
C ALA A 420 -29.39 15.13 1.73
N THR A 421 -28.47 14.89 0.79
CA THR A 421 -27.64 15.98 0.23
C THR A 421 -28.46 16.99 -0.58
N LYS A 422 -29.51 16.54 -1.28
CA LYS A 422 -30.43 17.46 -1.99
C LYS A 422 -31.24 18.30 -1.01
N LEU A 423 -31.69 17.71 0.11
CA LEU A 423 -32.40 18.43 1.15
C LEU A 423 -31.52 19.49 1.81
N GLU A 424 -30.24 19.18 2.06
CA GLU A 424 -29.31 20.18 2.62
C GLU A 424 -29.00 21.32 1.63
N ASP A 425 -28.89 21.03 0.33
CA ASP A 425 -28.77 22.05 -0.73
C ASP A 425 -30.03 22.94 -0.82
N LEU A 426 -31.22 22.33 -0.77
CA LEU A 426 -32.49 23.07 -0.75
C LEU A 426 -32.60 23.99 0.47
N LYS A 427 -32.20 23.49 1.64
CA LYS A 427 -32.13 24.25 2.89
C LYS A 427 -31.16 25.42 2.78
N GLN A 428 -30.00 25.22 2.14
CA GLN A 428 -29.04 26.29 1.90
C GLN A 428 -29.64 27.37 0.98
N LYS A 429 -30.36 26.98 -0.09
CA LYS A 429 -31.08 27.90 -0.98
C LYS A 429 -32.18 28.68 -0.26
N LEU A 430 -33.00 28.02 0.56
CA LEU A 430 -34.06 28.68 1.34
C LEU A 430 -33.50 29.69 2.34
N ARG A 431 -32.35 29.40 2.95
CA ARG A 431 -31.64 30.36 3.81
C ARG A 431 -31.18 31.60 3.05
N LEU A 432 -30.67 31.43 1.83
CA LEU A 432 -30.23 32.55 0.97
C LEU A 432 -31.38 33.47 0.56
N ILE A 433 -32.61 32.94 0.46
CA ILE A 433 -33.82 33.71 0.12
C ILE A 433 -34.43 34.38 1.37
N GLY A 434 -33.84 34.21 2.55
CA GLY A 434 -34.31 34.83 3.79
C GLY A 434 -35.53 34.14 4.40
N CYS A 435 -35.82 32.88 4.03
CA CYS A 435 -36.91 32.12 4.65
C CYS A 435 -36.64 31.91 6.15
N SER A 436 -37.67 32.15 6.96
CA SER A 436 -37.65 31.91 8.41
C SER A 436 -37.16 30.50 8.76
N SER A 437 -36.34 30.39 9.80
CA SER A 437 -35.81 29.12 10.30
C SER A 437 -36.90 28.11 10.68
N LYS A 438 -38.11 28.57 11.02
CA LYS A 438 -39.29 27.72 11.26
C LYS A 438 -39.80 27.03 10.00
N VAL A 439 -39.85 27.74 8.88
CA VAL A 439 -40.29 27.19 7.59
C VAL A 439 -39.28 26.15 7.08
N VAL A 440 -38.00 26.45 7.26
CA VAL A 440 -36.91 25.53 6.91
C VAL A 440 -36.93 24.24 7.75
N LYS A 441 -37.34 24.34 9.03
CA LYS A 441 -37.46 23.18 9.92
C LYS A 441 -38.65 22.29 9.58
N ASN A 442 -39.82 22.88 9.32
CA ASN A 442 -41.04 22.14 8.95
C ASN A 442 -40.96 21.40 7.59
N LEU A 443 -40.04 21.81 6.71
CA LEU A 443 -39.77 21.14 5.43
C LEU A 443 -38.76 19.99 5.55
N TYR A 444 -38.04 19.93 6.67
CA TYR A 444 -36.97 18.96 6.93
C TYR A 444 -37.44 17.80 7.80
N ASP A 445 -38.26 18.10 8.81
CA ASP A 445 -39.01 17.11 9.59
C ASP A 445 -40.00 16.36 8.69
#